data_AF-A0A4V0I8V8-F1
#
_entry.id   AF-A0A4V0I8V8-F1
#
_cell.length_a   1.000
_cell.length_b   1.000
_cell.length_c   1.000
_cell.angle_alpha   90.00
_cell.angle_beta   90.00
_cell.angle_gamma   90.00
#
_symmetry.space_group_name_H-M   'P 1'
#
loop_
_entity.id
_entity.type
_entity.pdbx_description
1 polymer ?
#
loop_
_entity_poly.entity_id
_entity_poly.type
_entity_poly.pdbx_seq_one_letter_code
_entity_poly.pdbx_strand_id
1 'polypeptide(L)'
;MRDLPDGHPLGRMFSGLAEHAFFSHLGVADPPLTDYLSGLLTRFLHFDAVYRLRNGAGRPITELTEMVLEAEQLPAGGKTRLEYYRHIGDFALFWTGLYPEVVDRQRSRACKDAMVNYTVQGKRGYLITSRMEQAERHDAEASLFRRLSDQFELCAVGLRKVREEWELNADPPPGGELIR
;
A
#
# COMPACT_ATOMS: atom_id res chain seq x y z
N MET A 1 -17.59 -4.43 3.66
CA MET A 1 -16.58 -5.39 4.12
C MET A 1 -16.95 -6.76 3.57
N ARG A 2 -16.21 -7.25 2.59
CA ARG A 2 -16.13 -8.67 2.27
C ARG A 2 -14.65 -8.96 2.34
N ASP A 3 -14.22 -9.58 3.42
CA ASP A 3 -12.93 -10.24 3.44
C ASP A 3 -12.96 -11.27 2.30
N LEU A 4 -11.97 -11.20 1.41
CA LEU A 4 -11.83 -12.24 0.39
C LEU A 4 -11.58 -13.55 1.15
N PRO A 5 -12.37 -14.61 0.91
CA PRO A 5 -12.26 -15.84 1.67
C PRO A 5 -10.84 -16.40 1.59
N ASP A 6 -10.34 -16.92 2.72
CA ASP A 6 -9.04 -17.57 2.82
C ASP A 6 -8.89 -18.62 1.71
N GLY A 7 -7.93 -18.40 0.80
CA GLY A 7 -7.67 -19.26 -0.34
C GLY A 7 -8.10 -18.74 -1.72
N HIS A 8 -8.52 -17.48 -1.86
CA HIS A 8 -8.78 -16.88 -3.18
C HIS A 8 -7.56 -17.04 -4.12
N PRO A 9 -7.71 -17.52 -5.37
CA PRO A 9 -6.59 -17.80 -6.27
C PRO A 9 -5.66 -16.60 -6.49
N LEU A 10 -6.23 -15.40 -6.60
CA LEU A 10 -5.47 -14.16 -6.67
C LEU A 10 -4.68 -13.89 -5.39
N GLY A 11 -5.28 -14.07 -4.22
CA GLY A 11 -4.59 -13.88 -2.93
C GLY A 11 -3.39 -14.81 -2.79
N ARG A 12 -3.55 -16.09 -3.15
CA ARG A 12 -2.44 -17.06 -3.18
C ARG A 12 -1.35 -16.71 -4.19
N MET A 13 -1.73 -16.20 -5.37
CA MET A 13 -0.79 -15.75 -6.38
C MET A 13 0.03 -14.54 -5.90
N PHE A 14 -0.62 -13.54 -5.29
CA PHE A 14 0.07 -12.36 -4.74
C PHE A 14 0.91 -12.69 -3.51
N SER A 15 0.50 -13.63 -2.65
CA SER A 15 1.35 -14.14 -1.58
C SER A 15 2.59 -14.82 -2.14
N GLY A 16 2.46 -15.72 -3.12
CA GLY A 16 3.62 -16.39 -3.72
C GLY A 16 4.57 -15.44 -4.45
N LEU A 17 4.04 -14.44 -5.17
CA LEU A 17 4.85 -13.42 -5.86
C LEU A 17 5.53 -12.47 -4.87
N ALA A 18 4.84 -12.05 -3.80
CA ALA A 18 5.44 -11.25 -2.75
C ALA A 18 6.50 -12.04 -1.99
N GLU A 19 6.23 -13.27 -1.57
CA GLU A 19 7.24 -14.13 -0.95
C GLU A 19 8.46 -14.31 -1.85
N HIS A 20 8.28 -14.61 -3.14
CA HIS A 20 9.39 -14.78 -4.06
C HIS A 20 10.17 -13.49 -4.30
N ALA A 21 9.50 -12.35 -4.51
CA ALA A 21 10.16 -11.07 -4.73
C ALA A 21 10.92 -10.58 -3.48
N PHE A 22 10.29 -10.67 -2.30
CA PHE A 22 10.92 -10.24 -1.05
C PHE A 22 12.05 -11.18 -0.61
N PHE A 23 11.89 -12.49 -0.78
CA PHE A 23 12.92 -13.48 -0.47
C PHE A 23 14.10 -13.42 -1.44
N SER A 24 13.84 -13.33 -2.74
CA SER A 24 14.89 -13.43 -3.78
C SER A 24 15.63 -12.11 -4.02
N HIS A 25 14.99 -10.96 -3.81
CA HIS A 25 15.58 -9.65 -4.15
C HIS A 25 15.96 -8.79 -2.95
N LEU A 26 15.37 -9.01 -1.77
CA LEU A 26 15.57 -8.13 -0.61
C LEU A 26 16.25 -8.82 0.57
N GLY A 27 16.32 -10.16 0.60
CA GLY A 27 16.97 -10.91 1.68
C GLY A 27 16.29 -10.75 3.04
N VAL A 28 15.06 -10.22 3.06
CA VAL A 28 14.26 -9.98 4.27
C VAL A 28 13.29 -11.13 4.45
N ALA A 29 13.58 -12.03 5.39
CA ALA A 29 12.62 -13.01 5.88
C ALA A 29 11.86 -12.41 7.08
N ASP A 30 10.89 -11.53 6.82
CA ASP A 30 9.97 -10.97 7.82
C ASP A 30 8.54 -11.35 7.43
N PRO A 31 8.05 -12.55 7.83
CA PRO A 31 6.74 -13.04 7.42
C PRO A 31 5.59 -12.08 7.74
N PRO A 32 5.50 -11.46 8.94
CA PRO A 32 4.48 -10.45 9.23
C PRO A 32 4.47 -9.25 8.26
N LEU A 33 5.65 -8.81 7.82
CA LEU A 33 5.76 -7.72 6.86
C LEU A 33 5.28 -8.16 5.47
N THR A 34 5.73 -9.33 5.01
CA THR A 34 5.32 -9.89 3.72
C THR A 34 3.81 -10.13 3.68
N ASP A 35 3.22 -10.74 4.72
CA ASP A 35 1.78 -10.96 4.84
C ASP A 35 0.99 -9.64 4.76
N TYR A 36 1.48 -8.59 5.42
CA TYR A 36 0.86 -7.28 5.36
C TYR A 36 0.85 -6.71 3.94
N LEU A 37 1.98 -6.82 3.23
CA LEU A 37 2.16 -6.29 1.88
C LEU A 37 1.34 -7.07 0.85
N SER A 38 1.28 -8.39 0.95
CA SER A 38 0.38 -9.23 0.14
C SER A 38 -1.09 -8.88 0.39
N GLY A 39 -1.45 -8.66 1.65
CA GLY A 39 -2.78 -8.18 2.03
C GLY A 39 -3.08 -6.79 1.48
N LEU A 40 -2.11 -5.88 1.49
CA LEU A 40 -2.23 -4.53 0.92
C LEU A 40 -2.52 -4.60 -0.58
N LEU A 41 -1.73 -5.38 -1.33
CA LEU A 41 -1.95 -5.60 -2.75
C LEU A 41 -3.37 -6.13 -3.01
N THR A 42 -3.77 -7.17 -2.27
CA THR A 42 -5.10 -7.78 -2.41
C THR A 42 -6.23 -6.78 -2.14
N ARG A 43 -6.08 -5.94 -1.11
CA ARG A 43 -7.06 -4.88 -0.79
C ARG A 43 -7.17 -3.88 -1.94
N PHE A 44 -6.06 -3.49 -2.55
CA PHE A 44 -6.01 -2.42 -3.55
C PHE A 44 -6.29 -2.88 -5.00
N LEU A 45 -6.36 -4.19 -5.26
CA LEU A 45 -6.84 -4.73 -6.55
C LEU A 45 -8.28 -4.32 -6.88
N HIS A 46 -9.10 -4.07 -5.86
CA HIS A 46 -10.41 -3.46 -6.04
C HIS A 46 -10.21 -1.95 -5.92
N PHE A 47 -10.29 -1.20 -7.03
CA PHE A 47 -10.15 0.27 -7.05
C PHE A 47 -11.05 0.98 -6.03
N ASP A 48 -12.20 0.39 -5.68
CA ASP A 48 -13.11 0.84 -4.62
C ASP A 48 -12.44 0.93 -3.24
N ALA A 49 -11.33 0.22 -3.03
CA ALA A 49 -10.56 0.24 -1.80
C ALA A 49 -9.64 1.43 -1.64
N VAL A 50 -9.17 1.94 -2.77
CA VAL A 50 -8.16 3.00 -2.84
C VAL A 50 -8.79 4.34 -2.42
N TYR A 51 -10.05 4.56 -2.80
CA TYR A 51 -10.81 5.79 -2.59
C TYR A 51 -11.89 5.68 -1.49
N ARG A 52 -11.63 4.86 -0.47
CA ARG A 52 -12.58 4.59 0.63
C ARG A 52 -12.81 5.79 1.54
N LEU A 53 -11.80 6.64 1.74
CA LEU A 53 -11.93 7.80 2.62
C LEU A 53 -12.83 8.85 1.96
N ARG A 54 -13.72 9.43 2.77
CA ARG A 54 -14.60 10.51 2.33
C ARG A 54 -14.28 11.77 3.14
N ASN A 55 -14.31 12.91 2.47
CA ASN A 55 -14.16 14.21 3.12
C ASN A 55 -15.43 14.60 3.87
N GLY A 56 -15.39 15.73 4.60
CA GLY A 56 -16.54 16.27 5.33
C GLY A 56 -17.80 16.53 4.47
N ALA A 57 -17.66 16.59 3.14
CA ALA A 57 -18.77 16.73 2.18
C ALA A 57 -19.25 15.39 1.58
N GLY A 58 -18.73 14.25 2.04
CA GLY A 58 -19.09 12.91 1.58
C GLY A 58 -18.50 12.49 0.24
N ARG A 59 -17.59 13.28 -0.36
CA ARG A 59 -16.91 12.94 -1.62
C ARG A 59 -15.70 12.05 -1.36
N PRO A 60 -15.38 11.10 -2.27
CA PRO A 60 -14.19 10.27 -2.13
C PRO A 60 -12.93 11.15 -2.22
N ILE A 61 -12.02 10.94 -1.28
CA ILE A 61 -10.72 11.61 -1.25
C ILE A 61 -9.79 10.87 -2.21
N THR A 62 -9.32 11.56 -3.23
CA THR A 62 -8.44 10.99 -4.26
C THR A 62 -6.98 11.42 -4.10
N GLU A 63 -6.73 12.47 -3.32
CA GLU A 63 -5.40 13.05 -3.15
C GLU A 63 -4.84 12.78 -1.76
N LEU A 64 -3.57 12.37 -1.70
CA LEU A 64 -2.87 12.08 -0.45
C LEU A 64 -2.84 13.29 0.50
N THR A 65 -2.66 14.48 -0.05
CA THR A 65 -2.66 15.76 0.70
C THR A 65 -4.01 16.01 1.38
N GLU A 66 -5.12 15.78 0.68
CA GLU A 66 -6.46 15.90 1.27
C GLU A 66 -6.68 14.85 2.37
N MET A 67 -6.21 13.61 2.18
CA MET A 67 -6.30 12.58 3.25
C MET A 67 -5.55 13.00 4.52
N VAL A 68 -4.36 13.57 4.37
CA VAL A 68 -3.55 14.06 5.50
C VAL A 68 -4.24 15.21 6.23
N LEU A 69 -4.80 16.17 5.48
CA LEU A 69 -5.53 17.31 6.06
C LEU A 69 -6.76 16.88 6.84
N GLU A 70 -7.50 15.90 6.32
CA GLU A 70 -8.66 15.32 7.01
C GLU A 70 -8.23 14.56 8.28
N ALA A 71 -7.15 13.78 8.21
CA ALA A 71 -6.63 13.06 9.37
C ALA A 71 -6.13 13.97 10.50
N GLU A 72 -5.60 15.16 10.17
CA GLU A 72 -5.16 16.16 11.15
C GLU A 72 -6.34 16.86 11.86
N GLN A 73 -7.52 16.91 11.24
CA GLN A 73 -8.75 17.45 11.83
C GLN A 73 -9.46 16.47 12.75
N LEU A 74 -9.16 15.18 12.67
CA LEU A 74 -9.78 14.17 13.53
C LEU A 74 -9.34 14.33 15.00
N PRO A 75 -10.24 14.06 15.96
CA PRO A 75 -9.92 14.05 17.38
C PRO A 75 -8.67 13.22 17.69
N ALA A 76 -7.89 13.62 18.68
CA ALA A 76 -6.72 12.86 19.11
C ALA A 76 -7.12 11.50 19.67
N GLY A 77 -6.45 10.45 19.19
CA GLY A 77 -6.74 9.06 19.57
C GLY A 77 -7.96 8.47 18.85
N GLY A 78 -8.23 7.19 19.13
CA GLY A 78 -9.39 6.47 18.63
C GLY A 78 -9.18 5.74 17.29
N LYS A 79 -10.06 4.77 17.05
CA LYS A 79 -10.00 3.85 15.91
C LYS A 79 -10.08 4.55 14.56
N THR A 80 -10.91 5.59 14.45
CA THR A 80 -11.06 6.33 13.18
C THR A 80 -9.76 6.99 12.75
N ARG A 81 -9.07 7.68 13.67
CA ARG A 81 -7.80 8.36 13.34
C ARG A 81 -6.68 7.37 13.04
N LEU A 82 -6.67 6.24 13.74
CA LEU A 82 -5.77 5.11 13.48
C LEU A 82 -5.95 4.57 12.05
N GLU A 83 -7.21 4.31 11.66
CA GLU A 83 -7.56 3.82 10.32
C GLU A 83 -7.16 4.82 9.22
N TYR A 84 -7.34 6.12 9.46
CA TYR A 84 -6.93 7.17 8.51
C TYR A 84 -5.41 7.17 8.29
N TYR A 85 -4.59 7.18 9.35
CA TYR A 85 -3.13 7.19 9.17
C TYR A 85 -2.59 5.88 8.60
N ARG A 86 -3.19 4.74 8.95
CA ARG A 86 -2.90 3.46 8.31
C ARG A 86 -3.20 3.53 6.81
N HIS A 87 -4.36 4.06 6.43
CA HIS A 87 -4.75 4.20 5.02
C HIS A 87 -3.85 5.17 4.26
N ILE A 88 -3.43 6.28 4.87
CA ILE A 88 -2.45 7.22 4.29
C ILE A 88 -1.13 6.49 3.98
N GLY A 89 -0.65 5.67 4.92
CA GLY A 89 0.53 4.83 4.73
C GLY A 89 0.36 3.85 3.56
N ASP A 90 -0.73 3.07 3.57
CA ASP A 90 -1.03 2.08 2.54
C ASP A 90 -1.20 2.72 1.15
N PHE A 91 -1.91 3.85 1.07
CA PHE A 91 -2.15 4.59 -0.16
C PHE A 91 -0.84 5.12 -0.75
N ALA A 92 -0.01 5.74 0.09
CA ALA A 92 1.31 6.20 -0.34
C ALA A 92 2.18 5.05 -0.83
N LEU A 93 2.22 3.93 -0.09
CA LEU A 93 3.05 2.77 -0.44
C LEU A 93 2.58 2.10 -1.73
N PHE A 94 1.26 2.00 -1.93
CA PHE A 94 0.67 1.48 -3.16
C PHE A 94 1.07 2.29 -4.40
N TRP A 95 0.89 3.62 -4.36
CA TRP A 95 1.19 4.48 -5.51
C TRP A 95 2.68 4.58 -5.81
N THR A 96 3.51 4.63 -4.76
CA THR A 96 4.96 4.70 -4.93
C THR A 96 5.60 3.38 -5.35
N GLY A 97 4.99 2.25 -4.94
CA GLY A 97 5.45 0.92 -5.29
C GLY A 97 4.99 0.46 -6.67
N LEU A 98 3.67 0.47 -6.94
CA LEU A 98 3.12 -0.11 -8.17
C LEU A 98 3.12 0.86 -9.33
N TYR A 99 2.74 2.11 -9.11
CA TYR A 99 2.53 3.09 -10.20
C TYR A 99 3.34 4.38 -9.98
N PRO A 100 4.67 4.29 -9.76
CA PRO A 100 5.52 5.46 -9.55
C PRO A 100 5.45 6.45 -10.72
N GLU A 101 5.18 5.97 -11.93
CA GLU A 101 5.08 6.78 -13.13
C GLU A 101 3.85 7.71 -13.09
N VAL A 102 2.77 7.28 -12.43
CA VAL A 102 1.56 8.10 -12.25
C VAL A 102 1.83 9.23 -11.26
N VAL A 103 2.55 8.92 -10.16
CA VAL A 103 3.00 9.91 -9.17
C VAL A 103 3.94 10.94 -9.82
N ASP A 104 4.85 10.48 -10.68
CA ASP A 104 5.76 11.35 -11.41
C ASP A 104 5.05 12.21 -12.47
N ARG A 105 4.00 11.70 -13.14
CA ARG A 105 3.18 12.51 -14.07
C ARG A 105 2.38 13.61 -13.36
N GLN A 106 2.03 13.43 -12.08
CA GLN A 106 1.43 14.47 -11.26
C GLN A 106 2.40 15.60 -10.89
N ARG A 107 3.73 15.41 -11.06
CA ARG A 107 4.70 16.51 -10.93
C ARG A 107 4.42 17.68 -11.87
N SER A 108 3.82 17.40 -13.02
CA SER A 108 3.50 18.40 -14.05
C SER A 108 2.31 19.30 -13.69
N ARG A 109 1.51 18.94 -12.68
CA ARG A 109 0.26 19.66 -12.33
C ARG A 109 0.25 20.31 -10.94
N ALA A 110 0.98 19.79 -9.95
CA ALA A 110 0.82 20.28 -8.57
C ALA A 110 2.11 20.45 -7.74
N CYS A 111 3.17 19.64 -7.92
CA CYS A 111 4.38 19.76 -7.09
C CYS A 111 5.59 19.06 -7.73
N LYS A 112 6.74 19.73 -7.84
CA LYS A 112 7.99 19.16 -8.40
C LYS A 112 8.49 17.91 -7.64
N ASP A 113 8.05 17.75 -6.39
CA ASP A 113 8.51 16.74 -5.44
C ASP A 113 7.39 15.77 -5.01
N ALA A 114 6.42 15.47 -5.88
CA ALA A 114 5.29 14.59 -5.59
C ALA A 114 5.72 13.23 -5.00
N MET A 115 6.73 12.59 -5.59
CA MET A 115 7.28 11.33 -5.11
C MET A 115 7.86 11.43 -3.69
N VAL A 116 8.62 12.50 -3.40
CA VAL A 116 9.16 12.77 -2.06
C VAL A 116 8.04 13.02 -1.06
N ASN A 117 7.00 13.76 -1.46
CA ASN A 117 5.84 14.01 -0.61
C ASN A 117 5.15 12.70 -0.25
N TYR A 118 4.90 11.82 -1.22
CA TYR A 118 4.28 10.52 -0.96
C TYR A 118 5.12 9.67 0.00
N THR A 119 6.42 9.56 -0.21
CA THR A 119 7.30 8.82 0.70
C THR A 119 7.28 9.40 2.11
N VAL A 120 7.39 10.73 2.26
CA VAL A 120 7.40 11.39 3.57
C VAL A 120 6.06 11.19 4.29
N GLN A 121 4.93 11.39 3.61
CA GLN A 121 3.61 11.21 4.22
C GLN A 121 3.30 9.74 4.52
N GLY A 122 3.71 8.81 3.65
CA GLY A 122 3.55 7.37 3.87
C GLY A 122 4.31 6.90 5.11
N LYS A 123 5.59 7.27 5.22
CA LYS A 123 6.41 7.02 6.41
C LYS A 123 5.78 7.60 7.67
N ARG A 124 5.33 8.86 7.60
CA ARG A 124 4.68 9.55 8.72
C ARG A 124 3.39 8.85 9.14
N GLY A 125 2.57 8.42 8.18
CA GLY A 125 1.33 7.67 8.42
C GLY A 125 1.60 6.42 9.24
N TYR A 126 2.50 5.54 8.77
CA TYR A 126 2.84 4.33 9.50
C TYR A 126 3.49 4.59 10.86
N LEU A 127 4.32 5.62 11.00
CA LEU A 127 4.91 5.97 12.29
C LEU A 127 3.85 6.41 13.31
N ILE A 128 2.86 7.19 12.88
CA ILE A 128 1.76 7.62 13.74
C ILE A 128 0.89 6.41 14.12
N THR A 129 0.54 5.55 13.16
CA THR A 129 -0.18 4.29 13.41
C THR A 129 0.55 3.44 14.44
N SER A 130 1.86 3.25 14.28
CA SER A 130 2.70 2.51 15.24
C SER A 130 2.60 3.06 16.67
N ARG A 131 2.69 4.39 16.83
CA ARG A 131 2.58 5.04 18.14
C ARG A 131 1.19 4.91 18.76
N MET A 132 0.15 4.94 17.94
CA MET A 132 -1.23 4.77 18.39
C MET A 132 -1.49 3.32 18.85
N GLU A 133 -1.05 2.33 18.07
CA GLU A 133 -1.13 0.92 18.47
C GLU A 133 -0.33 0.64 19.75
N GLN A 134 0.84 1.28 19.89
CA GLN A 134 1.64 1.19 21.12
C GLN A 134 0.89 1.76 22.34
N ALA A 135 0.16 2.86 22.17
CA ALA A 135 -0.64 3.45 23.24
C ALA A 135 -1.80 2.52 23.69
N GLU A 136 -2.34 1.74 22.76
CA GLU A 136 -3.38 0.72 22.99
C GLU A 136 -2.79 -0.64 23.45
N ARG A 137 -1.46 -0.75 23.62
CA ARG A 137 -0.72 -1.97 24.01
C ARG A 137 -0.81 -3.12 22.98
N HIS A 138 -0.93 -2.77 21.70
CA HIS A 138 -0.85 -3.70 20.58
C HIS A 138 0.58 -3.76 20.05
N ASP A 139 1.49 -4.39 20.81
CA ASP A 139 2.94 -4.33 20.57
C ASP A 139 3.36 -4.97 19.23
N ALA A 140 2.64 -5.99 18.77
CA ALA A 140 2.94 -6.67 17.50
C ALA A 140 2.64 -5.76 16.30
N GLU A 141 1.46 -5.15 16.29
CA GLU A 141 1.01 -4.18 15.28
C GLU A 141 1.89 -2.93 15.32
N ALA A 142 2.17 -2.41 16.52
CA ALA A 142 3.06 -1.27 16.70
C ALA A 142 4.44 -1.51 16.08
N SER A 143 5.00 -2.71 16.29
CA SER A 143 6.28 -3.12 15.73
C SER A 143 6.23 -3.25 14.21
N LEU A 144 5.18 -3.86 13.66
CA LEU A 144 4.98 -3.99 12.21
C LEU A 144 4.91 -2.63 11.52
N PHE A 145 4.07 -1.71 12.02
CA PHE A 145 3.94 -0.38 11.44
C PHE A 145 5.20 0.47 11.59
N ARG A 146 5.96 0.26 12.67
CA ARG A 146 7.29 0.88 12.80
C ARG A 146 8.22 0.40 11.68
N ARG A 147 8.28 -0.91 11.42
CA ARG A 147 9.09 -1.48 10.33
C ARG A 147 8.66 -0.98 8.96
N LEU A 148 7.36 -0.93 8.68
CA LEU A 148 6.82 -0.35 7.44
C LEU A 148 7.23 1.11 7.23
N SER A 149 7.30 1.90 8.31
CA SER A 149 7.80 3.28 8.26
C SER A 149 9.30 3.33 7.97
N ASP A 150 10.10 2.56 8.72
CA ASP A 150 11.56 2.59 8.63
C ASP A 150 12.08 2.01 7.29
N GLN A 151 11.38 1.01 6.74
CA GLN A 151 11.74 0.27 5.53
C GLN A 151 10.85 0.62 4.33
N PHE A 152 10.18 1.77 4.35
CA PHE A 152 9.17 2.13 3.35
C PHE A 152 9.67 2.02 1.90
N GLU A 153 10.84 2.57 1.58
CA GLU A 153 11.40 2.54 0.23
C GLU A 153 11.74 1.10 -0.21
N LEU A 154 12.23 0.28 0.72
CA LEU A 154 12.49 -1.14 0.46
C LEU A 154 11.19 -1.88 0.12
N CYS A 155 10.13 -1.60 0.88
CA CYS A 155 8.79 -2.15 0.62
C CYS A 155 8.27 -1.68 -0.75
N ALA A 156 8.45 -0.40 -1.09
CA ALA A 156 8.04 0.15 -2.38
C ALA A 156 8.77 -0.53 -3.56
N VAL A 157 10.08 -0.77 -3.43
CA VAL A 157 10.86 -1.51 -4.42
C VAL A 157 10.37 -2.96 -4.54
N GLY A 158 10.10 -3.63 -3.41
CA GLY A 158 9.55 -4.98 -3.42
C GLY A 158 8.19 -5.07 -4.12
N LEU A 159 7.28 -4.13 -3.84
CA LEU A 159 5.98 -4.05 -4.53
C LEU A 159 6.13 -3.80 -6.03
N ARG A 160 7.12 -2.99 -6.45
CA ARG A 160 7.41 -2.79 -7.88
C ARG A 160 7.80 -4.09 -8.55
N LYS A 161 8.64 -4.90 -7.91
CA LYS A 161 9.03 -6.22 -8.41
C LYS A 161 7.83 -7.16 -8.52
N VAL A 162 6.95 -7.16 -7.53
CA VAL A 162 5.70 -7.95 -7.60
C VAL A 162 4.84 -7.53 -8.79
N ARG A 163 4.74 -6.22 -9.09
CA ARG A 163 4.03 -5.75 -10.28
C ARG A 163 4.72 -6.21 -11.58
N GLU A 164 6.03 -6.04 -11.69
CA GLU A 164 6.79 -6.46 -12.88
C GLU A 164 6.58 -7.96 -13.17
N GLU A 165 6.66 -8.81 -12.15
CA GLU A 165 6.38 -10.24 -12.28
C GLU A 165 4.92 -10.53 -12.67
N TRP A 166 3.96 -9.77 -12.13
CA TRP A 166 2.56 -9.93 -12.51
C TRP A 166 2.32 -9.56 -13.97
N GLU A 167 2.91 -8.48 -14.47
CA GLU A 167 2.81 -8.07 -15.88
C GLU A 167 3.43 -9.11 -16.82
N LEU A 168 4.60 -9.66 -16.46
CA LEU A 168 5.26 -10.73 -17.23
C LEU A 168 4.42 -12.01 -17.32
N ASN A 169 3.70 -12.36 -16.24
CA ASN A 169 2.84 -13.54 -16.21
C ASN A 169 1.42 -13.28 -16.76
N ALA A 170 1.04 -12.02 -16.99
CA ALA A 170 -0.26 -11.63 -17.55
C ALA A 170 -0.26 -11.52 -19.07
N ASP A 171 0.90 -11.48 -19.73
CA ASP A 171 1.00 -11.56 -21.19
C ASP A 171 0.70 -12.99 -21.68
N PRO A 172 -0.26 -13.19 -22.62
CA PRO A 172 -0.44 -14.48 -23.25
C PRO A 172 0.79 -14.78 -24.14
N PRO A 173 1.22 -16.05 -24.26
CA PRO A 173 2.36 -16.38 -25.12
C PRO A 173 2.07 -15.92 -26.57
N PRO A 174 3.06 -15.32 -27.27
CA PRO A 174 2.91 -14.98 -28.67
C PRO A 174 2.97 -16.27 -29.49
N GLY A 175 1.82 -16.88 -29.74
CA GLY A 175 1.79 -18.16 -30.45
C GLY A 175 0.47 -18.91 -30.41
N GLY A 176 -0.66 -18.23 -30.53
CA GLY A 176 -1.93 -18.88 -30.89
C GLY A 176 -2.11 -18.84 -32.40
N GLU A 177 -1.42 -19.72 -33.14
CA GLU A 177 -1.72 -19.92 -34.56
C GLU A 177 -3.19 -20.33 -34.72
N LEU A 178 -3.90 -19.54 -35.52
CA LEU A 178 -5.19 -19.88 -36.12
C LEU A 178 -5.04 -21.17 -36.92
N ILE A 179 -5.60 -22.27 -36.42
CA ILE A 179 -5.93 -23.42 -37.28
C ILE A 179 -7.44 -23.42 -37.50
N ARG A 180 -7.78 -23.24 -38.78
CA ARG A 180 -9.11 -23.28 -39.38
C ARG A 180 -9.78 -24.64 -39.24
#